data_AF-A0A6A0A3U5-F1
#
_entry.id   AF-A0A6A0A3U5-F1
#
_cell.length_a   1.000
_cell.length_b   1.000
_cell.length_c   1.000
_cell.angle_alpha   90.00
_cell.angle_beta   90.00
_cell.angle_gamma   90.00
#
_symmetry.space_group_name_H-M   'P 1'
#
loop_
_entity.id
_entity.type
_entity.pdbx_description
1 polymer ?
#
loop_
_entity_poly.entity_id
_entity_poly.type
_entity_poly.pdbx_seq_one_letter_code
_entity_poly.pdbx_strand_id
1 'polypeptide(L)'
;MIRSIGWGLRPAVITVADLPSRTTSAPTQALRQYDSPSQPKQDMGELIIAIVKLPCVVISRKDLEELVSAVEELPFLSSSIQQFNARQLDLAAWSLGKLKPHLPAAAVTSACTAIACHSASSEAMKEGSWREWSNLLHGLATAGMQCSSSPDLTRLCDQAVQLLPVTLAWGVASQNISMTLWAMAKSGYTGSAQPLLQSVTAAIRQGSVIRSQPAGQ
;
A
#
# COMPACT_ATOMS: atom_id res chain seq x y z
N MET A 1 18.71 17.77 -51.58
CA MET A 1 18.31 17.01 -52.79
C MET A 1 18.19 15.55 -52.38
N ILE A 2 16.99 14.98 -52.54
CA ILE A 2 16.45 13.77 -51.89
C ILE A 2 16.69 12.52 -52.75
N ARG A 3 17.05 11.36 -52.15
CA ARG A 3 16.69 9.98 -52.57
C ARG A 3 16.77 9.09 -51.32
N SER A 4 15.68 8.67 -50.69
CA SER A 4 14.58 7.75 -51.04
C SER A 4 14.88 6.26 -50.77
N ILE A 5 13.97 5.71 -49.98
CA ILE A 5 13.86 4.43 -49.27
C ILE A 5 13.49 3.27 -50.22
N GLY A 6 13.88 2.05 -49.88
CA GLY A 6 13.27 0.83 -50.43
C GLY A 6 13.54 -0.39 -49.55
N TRP A 7 12.57 -0.76 -48.70
CA TRP A 7 12.50 -2.08 -48.06
C TRP A 7 11.09 -2.62 -48.28
N GLY A 8 10.98 -3.71 -49.03
CA GLY A 8 9.74 -4.42 -49.27
C GLY A 8 9.76 -5.75 -48.52
N LEU A 9 8.73 -6.00 -47.71
CA LEU A 9 8.37 -7.35 -47.27
C LEU A 9 6.85 -7.46 -47.19
N ARG A 10 6.33 -8.46 -47.91
CA ARG A 10 4.93 -8.92 -47.94
C ARG A 10 4.65 -9.83 -46.74
N PRO A 11 3.43 -9.86 -46.19
CA PRO A 11 2.94 -11.00 -45.41
C PRO A 11 2.14 -11.97 -46.28
N ALA A 12 2.46 -13.26 -46.17
CA ALA A 12 1.65 -14.35 -46.71
C ALA A 12 0.59 -14.78 -45.68
N VAL A 13 -0.62 -14.99 -46.18
CA VAL A 13 -1.79 -15.53 -45.48
C VAL A 13 -1.64 -17.05 -45.39
N ILE A 14 -1.80 -17.62 -44.19
CA ILE A 14 -1.91 -19.08 -44.00
C ILE A 14 -3.30 -19.39 -43.48
N THR A 15 -4.08 -20.06 -44.32
CA THR A 15 -5.38 -20.66 -44.01
C THR A 15 -5.14 -22.10 -43.58
N VAL A 16 -5.59 -22.51 -42.38
CA VAL A 16 -5.56 -23.92 -41.95
C VAL A 16 -6.99 -24.45 -42.01
N ALA A 17 -7.18 -25.43 -42.90
CA ALA A 17 -8.42 -26.17 -43.08
C ALA A 17 -8.50 -27.36 -42.12
N ASP A 18 -9.74 -27.60 -41.72
CA ASP A 18 -10.34 -28.69 -40.98
C ASP A 18 -10.16 -30.08 -41.65
N LEU A 19 -10.04 -31.17 -40.85
CA LEU A 19 -10.61 -32.54 -41.00
C LEU A 19 -9.82 -33.66 -40.24
N PRO A 20 -10.44 -34.83 -39.92
CA PRO A 20 -10.32 -35.47 -38.61
C PRO A 20 -9.87 -36.95 -38.58
N SER A 21 -9.67 -37.44 -37.35
CA SER A 21 -9.89 -38.81 -36.82
C SER A 21 -9.16 -40.04 -37.43
N ARG A 22 -8.29 -40.69 -36.63
CA ARG A 22 -8.48 -42.11 -36.23
C ARG A 22 -7.51 -42.63 -35.16
N THR A 23 -8.15 -43.26 -34.17
CA THR A 23 -7.80 -44.30 -33.18
C THR A 23 -6.47 -45.05 -33.29
N THR A 24 -5.77 -45.21 -32.15
CA THR A 24 -4.92 -46.38 -31.86
C THR A 24 -4.93 -46.69 -30.35
N SER A 25 -5.07 -47.97 -30.01
CA SER A 25 -5.28 -48.55 -28.68
C SER A 25 -3.99 -48.74 -27.87
N ALA A 26 -4.05 -48.44 -26.56
CA ALA A 26 -3.58 -49.15 -25.34
C ALA A 26 -2.17 -49.84 -25.28
N PRO A 27 -1.58 -50.17 -24.09
CA PRO A 27 -1.95 -49.86 -22.69
C PRO A 27 -0.77 -49.39 -21.77
N THR A 28 -1.16 -48.97 -20.55
CA THR A 28 -0.43 -49.08 -19.26
C THR A 28 1.02 -48.57 -19.14
N GLN A 29 1.17 -47.39 -18.52
CA GLN A 29 2.16 -47.23 -17.44
C GLN A 29 1.70 -46.18 -16.42
N ALA A 30 1.70 -46.62 -15.17
CA ALA A 30 1.25 -45.89 -13.99
C ALA A 30 2.08 -44.62 -13.77
N LEU A 31 1.49 -43.46 -14.09
CA LEU A 31 1.93 -42.19 -13.56
C LEU A 31 1.50 -42.13 -12.10
N ARG A 32 2.48 -42.29 -11.21
CA ARG A 32 2.39 -41.86 -9.81
C ARG A 32 1.81 -40.46 -9.80
N GLN A 33 0.56 -40.37 -9.35
CA GLN A 33 -0.09 -39.13 -8.96
C GLN A 33 0.76 -38.56 -7.83
N TYR A 34 1.58 -37.55 -8.16
CA TYR A 34 2.23 -36.72 -7.16
C TYR A 34 1.10 -35.88 -6.57
N ASP A 35 0.52 -36.40 -5.49
CA ASP A 35 -0.41 -35.68 -4.63
C ASP A 35 0.40 -34.48 -4.09
N SER A 36 0.22 -33.33 -4.74
CA SER A 36 0.83 -32.10 -4.26
C SER A 36 0.20 -31.83 -2.91
N PRO A 37 0.97 -31.72 -1.81
CA PRO A 37 0.40 -31.35 -0.54
C PRO A 37 -0.33 -30.03 -0.76
N SER A 38 -1.63 -30.03 -0.50
CA SER A 38 -2.46 -28.84 -0.51
C SER A 38 -1.85 -27.87 0.50
N GLN A 39 -0.99 -26.97 0.00
CA GLN A 39 -0.52 -25.84 0.78
C GLN A 39 -1.75 -25.19 1.41
N PRO A 40 -1.70 -24.86 2.71
CA PRO A 40 -2.75 -24.07 3.30
C PRO A 40 -2.80 -22.77 2.51
N LYS A 41 -3.85 -22.60 1.70
CA LYS A 41 -4.23 -21.30 1.17
C LYS A 41 -4.66 -20.49 2.39
N GLN A 42 -3.69 -19.91 3.09
CA GLN A 42 -3.96 -18.84 4.03
C GLN A 42 -4.61 -17.75 3.21
N ASP A 43 -5.89 -17.52 3.51
CA ASP A 43 -6.65 -16.44 2.91
C ASP A 43 -5.90 -15.13 3.19
N MET A 44 -5.58 -14.41 2.13
CA MET A 44 -4.77 -13.20 2.22
C MET A 44 -5.49 -12.10 3.02
N GLY A 45 -6.82 -12.13 3.00
CA GLY A 45 -7.66 -11.35 3.90
C GLY A 45 -7.45 -11.76 5.35
N GLU A 46 -7.37 -13.06 5.66
CA GLU A 46 -7.07 -13.58 7.01
C GLU A 46 -5.71 -13.11 7.52
N LEU A 47 -4.70 -12.94 6.67
CA LEU A 47 -3.36 -12.52 7.09
C LEU A 47 -3.29 -11.03 7.46
N ILE A 48 -3.93 -10.17 6.68
CA ILE A 48 -4.04 -8.74 7.04
C ILE A 48 -5.05 -8.56 8.18
N ILE A 49 -6.12 -9.35 8.21
CA ILE A 49 -6.99 -9.47 9.38
C ILE A 49 -6.20 -9.96 10.58
N ALA A 50 -5.23 -10.87 10.46
CA ALA A 50 -4.38 -11.32 11.57
C ALA A 50 -3.45 -10.20 12.02
N ILE A 51 -2.82 -9.47 11.09
CA ILE A 51 -2.01 -8.27 11.40
C ILE A 51 -2.87 -7.20 12.10
N VAL A 52 -4.13 -7.02 11.69
CA VAL A 52 -5.07 -6.02 12.23
C VAL A 52 -5.79 -6.49 13.51
N LYS A 53 -6.02 -7.80 13.68
CA LYS A 53 -6.65 -8.44 14.86
C LYS A 53 -5.64 -8.84 15.93
N LEU A 54 -4.34 -8.80 15.66
CA LEU A 54 -3.32 -9.03 16.67
C LEU A 54 -3.55 -8.02 17.81
N PRO A 55 -3.93 -8.48 19.01
CA PRO A 55 -4.06 -7.57 20.14
C PRO A 55 -2.70 -6.92 20.33
N CYS A 56 -2.68 -5.59 20.43
CA CYS A 56 -1.48 -4.78 20.70
C CYS A 56 -0.85 -5.05 22.08
N VAL A 57 -1.09 -6.23 22.66
CA VAL A 57 -0.69 -6.65 24.00
C VAL A 57 0.10 -7.94 23.85
N VAL A 58 1.43 -7.80 23.87
CA VAL A 58 2.44 -8.86 23.99
C VAL A 58 2.44 -9.88 22.84
N ILE A 59 3.06 -9.51 21.72
CA ILE A 59 3.39 -10.45 20.63
C ILE A 59 4.59 -11.29 21.09
N SER A 60 4.47 -12.62 21.06
CA SER A 60 5.61 -13.51 21.36
C SER A 60 6.59 -13.54 20.18
N ARG A 61 7.87 -13.87 20.44
CA ARG A 61 8.88 -13.97 19.38
C ARG A 61 8.50 -14.94 18.27
N LYS A 62 7.73 -15.99 18.56
CA LYS A 62 7.23 -16.95 17.56
C LYS A 62 6.17 -16.34 16.65
N ASP A 63 5.23 -15.57 17.22
CA ASP A 63 4.19 -14.89 16.42
C ASP A 63 4.82 -13.85 15.49
N LEU A 64 5.91 -13.23 15.94
CA LEU A 64 6.72 -12.31 15.15
C LEU A 64 7.45 -13.05 14.01
N GLU A 65 8.04 -14.23 14.27
CA GLU A 65 8.70 -15.04 13.24
C GLU A 65 7.70 -15.56 12.19
N GLU A 66 6.51 -15.97 12.59
CA GLU A 66 5.44 -16.41 11.67
C GLU A 66 4.93 -15.24 10.82
N LEU A 67 4.77 -14.06 11.42
CA LEU A 67 4.41 -12.82 10.73
C LEU A 67 5.51 -12.36 9.77
N VAL A 68 6.78 -12.55 10.12
CA VAL A 68 7.92 -12.28 9.25
C VAL A 68 7.95 -13.23 8.05
N SER A 69 7.75 -14.54 8.26
CA SER A 69 7.63 -15.49 7.15
C SER A 69 6.45 -15.16 6.24
N ALA A 70 5.31 -14.78 6.80
CA ALA A 70 4.16 -14.35 5.99
C ALA A 70 4.40 -13.04 5.22
N VAL A 71 5.24 -12.14 5.76
CA VAL A 71 5.62 -10.89 5.10
C VAL A 71 6.73 -11.11 4.04
N GLU A 72 7.59 -12.12 4.20
CA GLU A 72 8.61 -12.48 3.20
C GLU A 72 8.00 -13.18 1.97
N GLU A 73 6.89 -13.91 2.14
CA GLU A 73 6.10 -14.53 1.06
C GLU A 73 5.19 -13.53 0.30
N LEU A 74 5.36 -12.22 0.48
CA LEU A 74 4.55 -11.16 -0.16
C LEU A 74 4.79 -10.84 -1.66
N PRO A 75 5.65 -11.50 -2.47
CA PRO A 75 5.67 -11.25 -3.92
C PRO A 75 4.30 -11.46 -4.61
N PHE A 76 3.33 -12.09 -3.94
CA PHE A 76 2.01 -12.40 -4.47
C PHE A 76 0.91 -11.34 -4.19
N LEU A 77 1.22 -10.24 -3.48
CA LEU A 77 0.23 -9.19 -3.17
C LEU A 77 -0.30 -8.41 -4.40
N SER A 78 0.26 -8.57 -5.59
CA SER A 78 -0.18 -7.80 -6.76
C SER A 78 -1.59 -8.19 -7.28
N SER A 79 -2.08 -9.39 -6.94
CA SER A 79 -3.21 -10.00 -7.65
C SER A 79 -4.53 -10.01 -6.88
N SER A 80 -4.54 -9.77 -5.57
CA SER A 80 -5.75 -9.86 -4.72
C SER A 80 -5.90 -8.66 -3.79
N ILE A 81 -5.54 -7.46 -4.26
CA ILE A 81 -5.87 -6.23 -3.55
C ILE A 81 -7.38 -5.98 -3.69
N GLN A 82 -8.14 -6.67 -2.85
CA GLN A 82 -9.45 -6.26 -2.42
C GLN A 82 -9.32 -4.84 -1.84
N GLN A 83 -10.23 -3.93 -2.20
CA GLN A 83 -10.12 -2.50 -1.93
C GLN A 83 -9.96 -2.22 -0.43
N PHE A 84 -8.74 -1.92 0.03
CA PHE A 84 -8.53 -1.45 1.40
C PHE A 84 -9.15 -0.07 1.53
N ASN A 85 -9.89 0.16 2.62
CA ASN A 85 -10.37 1.50 2.94
C ASN A 85 -9.28 2.31 3.69
N ALA A 86 -9.49 3.62 3.84
CA ALA A 86 -8.57 4.53 4.52
C ALA A 86 -8.18 4.02 5.93
N ARG A 87 -9.17 3.51 6.68
CA ARG A 87 -8.97 3.02 8.04
C ARG A 87 -8.04 1.81 8.11
N GLN A 88 -8.18 0.88 7.18
CA GLN A 88 -7.30 -0.29 7.13
C GLN A 88 -5.87 0.09 6.76
N LEU A 89 -5.70 1.03 5.82
CA LEU A 89 -4.38 1.52 5.42
C LEU A 89 -3.70 2.29 6.54
N ASP A 90 -4.44 3.11 7.29
CA ASP A 90 -3.90 3.83 8.44
C ASP A 90 -3.41 2.87 9.53
N LEU A 91 -4.21 1.86 9.87
CA LEU A 91 -3.89 0.92 10.93
C LEU A 91 -2.69 0.06 10.54
N ALA A 92 -2.64 -0.39 9.29
CA ALA A 92 -1.52 -1.17 8.79
C ALA A 92 -0.20 -0.37 8.84
N ALA A 93 -0.20 0.87 8.34
CA ALA A 93 0.99 1.72 8.36
C ALA A 93 1.42 2.07 9.79
N TRP A 94 0.46 2.42 10.66
CA TRP A 94 0.74 2.72 12.06
C TRP A 94 1.38 1.54 12.78
N SER A 95 0.78 0.35 12.65
CA SER A 95 1.27 -0.88 13.26
C SER A 95 2.66 -1.23 12.75
N LEU A 96 2.92 -1.14 11.44
CA LEU A 96 4.26 -1.37 10.88
C LEU A 96 5.29 -0.39 11.43
N GLY A 97 4.93 0.89 11.57
CA GLY A 97 5.81 1.88 12.21
C GLY A 97 6.19 1.50 13.64
N LYS A 98 5.27 0.90 14.40
CA LYS A 98 5.53 0.40 15.77
C LYS A 98 6.33 -0.90 15.80
N LEU A 99 6.10 -1.79 14.84
CA LEU A 99 6.74 -3.10 14.76
C LEU A 99 8.13 -3.06 14.12
N LYS A 100 8.52 -1.96 13.48
CA LYS A 100 9.84 -1.78 12.84
C LYS A 100 11.02 -2.31 13.68
N PRO A 101 11.16 -2.03 14.99
CA PRO A 101 12.32 -2.50 15.77
C PRO A 101 12.39 -4.02 15.93
N HIS A 102 11.29 -4.71 15.63
CA HIS A 102 11.11 -6.14 15.84
C HIS A 102 11.11 -6.93 14.53
N LEU A 103 10.90 -6.27 13.39
CA LEU A 103 10.80 -6.91 12.08
C LEU A 103 12.09 -6.72 11.26
N PRO A 104 12.43 -7.65 10.35
CA PRO A 104 13.51 -7.45 9.40
C PRO A 104 13.29 -6.20 8.56
N ALA A 105 14.36 -5.43 8.33
CA ALA A 105 14.29 -4.17 7.59
C ALA A 105 13.72 -4.35 6.16
N ALA A 106 14.06 -5.46 5.50
CA ALA A 106 13.56 -5.79 4.16
C ALA A 106 12.03 -6.02 4.17
N ALA A 107 11.52 -6.79 5.13
CA ALA A 107 10.10 -7.06 5.31
C ALA A 107 9.30 -5.77 5.56
N VAL A 108 9.78 -4.91 6.48
CA VAL A 108 9.16 -3.61 6.76
C VAL A 108 9.13 -2.73 5.51
N THR A 109 10.26 -2.67 4.77
CA THR A 109 10.37 -1.85 3.57
C THR A 109 9.42 -2.32 2.47
N SER A 110 9.33 -3.64 2.25
CA SER A 110 8.42 -4.24 1.27
C SER A 110 6.96 -3.92 1.61
N ALA A 111 6.54 -4.18 2.86
CA ALA A 111 5.18 -3.91 3.31
C ALA A 111 4.82 -2.41 3.22
N CYS A 112 5.73 -1.52 3.63
CA CYS A 112 5.52 -0.07 3.52
C CYS A 112 5.45 0.39 2.06
N THR A 113 6.22 -0.20 1.17
CA THR A 113 6.16 0.10 -0.27
C THR A 113 4.81 -0.32 -0.85
N ALA A 114 4.31 -1.50 -0.50
CA ALA A 114 3.00 -1.96 -0.93
C ALA A 114 1.86 -1.05 -0.42
N ILE A 115 1.91 -0.65 0.85
CA ILE A 115 0.91 0.28 1.43
C ILE A 115 0.98 1.65 0.76
N ALA A 116 2.19 2.21 0.57
CA ALA A 116 2.36 3.50 -0.09
C ALA A 116 1.84 3.45 -1.54
N CYS A 117 2.22 2.42 -2.29
CA CYS A 117 1.75 2.19 -3.66
C CYS A 117 0.22 2.10 -3.72
N HIS A 118 -0.39 1.27 -2.87
CA HIS A 118 -1.85 1.12 -2.86
C HIS A 118 -2.56 2.41 -2.45
N SER A 119 -2.07 3.09 -1.41
CA SER A 119 -2.65 4.35 -0.93
C SER A 119 -2.58 5.44 -2.01
N ALA A 120 -1.48 5.50 -2.76
CA ALA A 120 -1.29 6.50 -3.82
C ALA A 120 -2.10 6.21 -5.10
N SER A 121 -2.34 4.93 -5.38
CA SER A 121 -3.00 4.45 -6.60
C SER A 121 -4.52 4.32 -6.47
N SER A 122 -5.01 4.11 -5.25
CA SER A 122 -6.42 3.89 -4.98
C SER A 122 -7.16 5.18 -4.62
N GLU A 123 -8.48 5.10 -4.65
CA GLU A 123 -9.37 6.17 -4.19
C GLU A 123 -9.56 6.15 -2.67
N ALA A 124 -9.00 5.15 -1.96
CA ALA A 124 -9.26 4.89 -0.54
C ALA A 124 -9.00 6.11 0.33
N MET A 125 -7.92 6.84 0.05
CA MET A 125 -7.52 7.99 0.85
C MET A 125 -8.22 9.30 0.47
N LYS A 126 -9.01 9.34 -0.63
CA LYS A 126 -9.75 10.55 -1.01
C LYS A 126 -10.86 10.90 -0.03
N GLU A 127 -11.48 9.88 0.56
CA GLU A 127 -12.49 10.02 1.61
C GLU A 127 -11.89 9.93 3.01
N GLY A 128 -10.56 9.78 3.11
CA GLY A 128 -9.85 9.67 4.37
C GLY A 128 -9.92 10.96 5.19
N SER A 129 -10.24 10.80 6.47
CA SER A 129 -10.17 11.85 7.48
C SER A 129 -8.73 12.26 7.76
N TRP A 130 -8.56 13.43 8.39
CA TRP A 130 -7.26 13.88 8.88
C TRP A 130 -6.57 12.87 9.80
N ARG A 131 -7.34 12.10 10.59
CA ARG A 131 -6.76 11.07 11.47
C ARG A 131 -6.14 9.95 10.64
N GLU A 132 -6.88 9.41 9.67
CA GLU A 132 -6.40 8.33 8.79
C GLU A 132 -5.16 8.76 8.01
N TRP A 133 -5.19 9.94 7.40
CA TRP A 133 -4.02 10.52 6.73
C TRP A 133 -2.81 10.69 7.65
N SER A 134 -3.03 11.26 8.84
CA SER A 134 -1.92 11.51 9.78
C SER A 134 -1.30 10.22 10.29
N ASN A 135 -2.11 9.19 10.57
CA ASN A 135 -1.64 7.87 11.01
C ASN A 135 -0.89 7.15 9.88
N LEU A 136 -1.42 7.17 8.66
CA LEU A 136 -0.80 6.56 7.48
C LEU A 136 0.59 7.14 7.23
N LEU A 137 0.68 8.46 7.07
CA LEU A 137 1.95 9.14 6.77
C LEU A 137 2.94 9.00 7.92
N HIS A 138 2.49 9.17 9.16
CA HIS A 138 3.34 9.01 10.34
C HIS A 138 3.86 7.57 10.48
N GLY A 139 3.02 6.57 10.22
CA GLY A 139 3.40 5.16 10.24
C GLY A 139 4.50 4.85 9.24
N LEU A 140 4.32 5.26 7.97
CA LEU A 140 5.32 5.09 6.91
C LEU A 140 6.63 5.82 7.23
N ALA A 141 6.56 7.06 7.71
CA ALA A 141 7.75 7.84 8.10
C ALA A 141 8.50 7.20 9.27
N THR A 142 7.78 6.69 10.28
CA THR A 142 8.36 6.00 11.44
C THR A 142 8.98 4.66 11.05
N ALA A 143 8.34 3.96 10.11
CA ALA A 143 8.90 2.78 9.47
C ALA A 143 10.22 3.09 8.72
N GLY A 144 10.50 4.35 8.42
CA GLY A 144 11.74 4.84 7.83
C GLY A 144 11.66 5.02 6.33
N MET A 145 10.46 5.05 5.76
CA MET A 145 10.29 5.39 4.35
C MET A 145 10.80 6.81 4.07
N GLN A 146 11.37 7.00 2.87
CA GLN A 146 11.86 8.28 2.38
C GLN A 146 11.29 8.55 0.99
N CYS A 147 10.91 9.80 0.72
CA CYS A 147 10.39 10.23 -0.57
C CYS A 147 11.43 10.04 -1.69
N SER A 148 12.71 10.27 -1.40
CA SER A 148 13.81 10.09 -2.36
C SER A 148 13.96 8.66 -2.88
N SER A 149 13.48 7.66 -2.13
CA SER A 149 13.54 6.25 -2.51
C SER A 149 12.17 5.65 -2.83
N SER A 150 11.08 6.44 -2.76
CA SER A 150 9.72 5.97 -2.99
C SER A 150 8.89 7.03 -3.74
N PRO A 151 8.70 6.86 -5.06
CA PRO A 151 7.84 7.77 -5.84
C PRO A 151 6.38 7.72 -5.38
N ASP A 152 5.92 6.55 -4.93
CA ASP A 152 4.56 6.39 -4.40
C ASP A 152 4.35 7.17 -3.11
N LEU A 153 5.33 7.17 -2.19
CA LEU A 153 5.25 8.02 -0.99
C LEU A 153 5.27 9.51 -1.35
N THR A 154 6.09 9.91 -2.32
CA THR A 154 6.12 11.30 -2.80
C THR A 154 4.74 11.71 -3.34
N ARG A 155 4.14 10.88 -4.19
CA ARG A 155 2.79 11.08 -4.73
C ARG A 155 1.73 11.11 -3.64
N LEU A 156 1.85 10.25 -2.62
CA LEU A 156 0.93 10.23 -1.47
C LEU A 156 1.02 11.53 -0.66
N CYS A 157 2.23 12.08 -0.47
CA CYS A 157 2.41 13.40 0.13
C CYS A 157 1.80 14.52 -0.72
N ASP A 158 1.96 14.48 -2.05
CA ASP A 158 1.32 15.44 -2.96
C ASP A 158 -0.21 15.39 -2.86
N GLN A 159 -0.79 14.19 -2.78
CA GLN A 159 -2.22 14.01 -2.57
C GLN A 159 -2.68 14.56 -1.23
N ALA A 160 -1.93 14.32 -0.15
CA ALA A 160 -2.23 14.88 1.17
C ALA A 160 -2.29 16.42 1.13
N VAL A 161 -1.33 17.06 0.43
CA VAL A 161 -1.30 18.52 0.25
C VAL A 161 -2.55 19.05 -0.46
N GLN A 162 -3.10 18.28 -1.41
CA GLN A 162 -4.28 18.69 -2.17
C GLN A 162 -5.60 18.42 -1.44
N LEU A 163 -5.70 17.29 -0.73
CA LEU A 163 -6.96 16.79 -0.18
C LEU A 163 -7.23 17.29 1.24
N LEU A 164 -6.20 17.33 2.09
CA LEU A 164 -6.35 17.71 3.51
C LEU A 164 -6.87 19.14 3.74
N PRO A 165 -6.50 20.16 2.93
CA PRO A 165 -7.07 21.50 3.06
C PRO A 165 -8.59 21.54 2.97
N VAL A 166 -9.20 20.70 2.13
CA VAL A 166 -10.65 20.70 1.88
C VAL A 166 -11.42 20.24 3.12
N THR A 167 -10.85 19.31 3.88
CA THR A 167 -11.48 18.73 5.08
C THR A 167 -11.17 19.50 6.37
N LEU A 168 -10.31 20.52 6.29
CA LEU A 168 -9.90 21.33 7.45
C LEU A 168 -11.05 22.14 8.07
N ALA A 169 -12.05 22.51 7.26
CA ALA A 169 -13.22 23.29 7.69
C ALA A 169 -14.09 22.57 8.75
N TRP A 170 -13.93 21.25 8.89
CA TRP A 170 -14.73 20.43 9.81
C TRP A 170 -14.12 20.32 11.21
N GLY A 171 -13.02 21.02 11.46
CA GLY A 171 -12.29 20.98 12.72
C GLY A 171 -11.36 19.77 12.78
N VAL A 172 -10.09 20.03 13.10
CA VAL A 172 -9.04 19.02 13.08
C VAL A 172 -8.23 19.13 14.36
N ALA A 173 -7.95 17.99 15.00
CA ALA A 173 -7.06 17.97 16.15
C ALA A 173 -5.65 18.45 15.75
N SER A 174 -5.10 19.40 16.52
CA SER A 174 -3.74 19.95 16.29
C SER A 174 -2.67 18.87 16.22
N GLN A 175 -2.87 17.75 16.94
CA GLN A 175 -2.00 16.57 16.89
C GLN A 175 -1.94 15.96 15.48
N ASN A 176 -3.08 15.79 14.80
CA ASN A 176 -3.11 15.20 13.46
C ASN A 176 -2.37 16.09 12.44
N ILE A 177 -2.53 17.41 12.55
CA ILE A 177 -1.82 18.38 11.71
C ILE A 177 -0.30 18.25 11.94
N SER A 178 0.10 18.25 13.21
CA SER A 178 1.52 18.15 13.59
C SER A 178 2.15 16.85 13.11
N MET A 179 1.44 15.74 13.26
CA MET A 179 1.89 14.42 12.79
C MET A 179 2.07 14.37 11.29
N THR A 180 1.13 14.90 10.51
CA THR A 180 1.23 14.97 9.05
C THR A 180 2.45 15.78 8.63
N LEU A 181 2.61 17.00 9.15
CA LEU A 181 3.73 17.88 8.79
C LEU A 181 5.09 17.27 9.21
N TRP A 182 5.16 16.69 10.41
CA TRP A 182 6.36 15.97 10.86
C TRP A 182 6.68 14.79 9.94
N ALA A 183 5.69 13.99 9.56
CA ALA A 183 5.88 12.82 8.71
C ALA A 183 6.41 13.20 7.32
N MET A 184 5.85 14.25 6.72
CA MET A 184 6.32 14.78 5.43
C MET A 184 7.76 15.28 5.52
N ALA A 185 8.09 16.07 6.55
CA ALA A 185 9.46 16.55 6.77
C ALA A 185 10.44 15.39 7.05
N LYS A 186 10.06 14.43 7.90
CA LYS A 186 10.86 13.26 8.27
C LYS A 186 11.13 12.34 7.08
N SER A 187 10.20 12.25 6.14
CA SER A 187 10.34 11.48 4.90
C SER A 187 11.15 12.20 3.83
N GLY A 188 11.59 13.44 4.07
CA GLY A 188 12.32 14.24 3.09
C GLY A 188 11.45 14.70 1.93
N TYR A 189 10.17 14.98 2.16
CA TYR A 189 9.29 15.53 1.12
C TYR A 189 9.76 16.93 0.70
N THR A 190 10.13 17.07 -0.58
CA THR A 190 10.63 18.33 -1.18
C THR A 190 9.60 19.03 -2.08
N GLY A 191 8.39 18.50 -2.19
CA GLY A 191 7.31 19.13 -2.95
C GLY A 191 6.76 20.38 -2.24
N SER A 192 5.86 21.08 -2.92
CA SER A 192 5.28 22.32 -2.38
C SER A 192 4.18 22.02 -1.36
N ALA A 193 4.54 21.99 -0.08
CA ALA A 193 3.56 21.94 1.03
C ALA A 193 2.84 23.27 1.28
N GLN A 194 3.09 24.30 0.46
CA GLN A 194 2.58 25.65 0.67
C GLN A 194 1.05 25.74 0.74
N PRO A 195 0.25 25.06 -0.12
CA PRO A 195 -1.20 25.10 0.00
C PRO A 195 -1.69 24.60 1.36
N LEU A 196 -1.13 23.48 1.83
CA LEU A 196 -1.47 22.89 3.12
C LEU A 196 -1.14 23.84 4.27
N LEU A 197 0.07 24.41 4.27
CA LEU A 197 0.51 25.35 5.31
C LEU A 197 -0.32 26.63 5.35
N GLN A 198 -0.71 27.16 4.19
CA GLN A 198 -1.58 28.33 4.09
C GLN A 198 -2.96 28.04 4.68
N SER A 199 -3.56 26.89 4.34
CA SER A 199 -4.86 26.48 4.89
C SER A 199 -4.82 26.26 6.40
N VAL A 200 -3.79 25.56 6.91
CA VAL A 200 -3.59 25.38 8.36
C VAL A 200 -3.43 26.73 9.07
N THR A 201 -2.63 27.64 8.51
CA THR A 201 -2.43 28.98 9.08
C THR A 201 -3.74 29.78 9.12
N ALA A 202 -4.54 29.71 8.04
CA ALA A 202 -5.84 30.36 7.98
C ALA A 202 -6.80 29.82 9.03
N ALA A 203 -6.87 28.50 9.20
CA ALA A 203 -7.74 27.88 10.20
C ALA A 203 -7.31 28.20 11.65
N ILE A 204 -6.01 28.26 11.93
CA ILE A 204 -5.50 28.71 13.23
C ILE A 204 -5.95 30.15 13.52
N ARG A 205 -5.81 31.05 12.54
CA ARG A 205 -6.24 32.46 12.68
C ARG A 205 -7.74 32.60 12.91
N GLN A 206 -8.54 31.71 12.35
CA GLN A 206 -10.00 31.71 12.48
C GLN A 206 -10.50 30.98 13.75
N GLY A 207 -9.60 30.36 14.54
CA GLY A 207 -9.98 29.61 15.74
C GLY A 207 -10.67 28.27 15.47
N SER A 208 -10.73 27.80 14.22
CA SER A 208 -11.42 26.58 13.82
C SER A 208 -10.64 25.28 14.10
N VAL A 209 -9.38 25.38 14.50
CA VAL A 209 -8.49 24.22 14.79
C VAL A 209 -8.63 23.70 16.23
N ILE A 210 -9.36 24.40 17.11
CA ILE A 210 -9.38 24.04 18.54
C ILE A 210 -10.64 23.24 18.88
N ARG A 211 -10.57 21.92 18.73
CA ARG A 211 -11.27 21.00 19.64
C ARG A 211 -10.24 20.31 20.51
N SER A 212 -10.05 20.83 21.71
CA SER A 212 -9.47 20.06 22.81
C SER A 212 -10.41 18.89 23.06
N GLN A 213 -9.92 17.66 22.94
CA GLN A 213 -10.67 16.47 23.29
C GLN A 213 -11.06 16.58 24.78
N PRO A 214 -12.35 16.53 25.16
CA PRO A 214 -12.74 16.58 26.56
C PRO A 214 -12.15 15.36 27.27
N ALA A 215 -11.43 15.61 28.36
CA ALA A 215 -10.96 14.56 29.25
C ALA A 215 -12.17 13.99 30.00
N GLY A 216 -12.57 12.78 29.65
CA GLY A 216 -13.47 11.95 30.44
C GLY A 216 -14.96 12.28 30.32
N GLN A 217 -15.70 11.35 29.73
CA GLN A 217 -16.94 10.82 30.31
C GLN A 217 -16.95 9.31 30.09
#